data_AF-A0A975AH61-F1
#
_entry.id   AF-A0A975AH61-F1
#
_cell.length_a   1.000
_cell.length_b   1.000
_cell.length_c   1.000
_cell.angle_alpha   90.00
_cell.angle_beta   90.00
_cell.angle_gamma   90.00
#
_symmetry.space_group_name_H-M   'P 1'
#
loop_
_entity.id
_entity.type
_entity.pdbx_description
1 polymer ?
#
loop_
_entity_poly.entity_id
_entity_poly.type
_entity_poly.pdbx_seq_one_letter_code
_entity_poly.pdbx_strand_id
1 'polypeptide(L)'
;MKRIKIFGIWMVVLLLFLAVGCSNGGTDPGNGDDNGDGNNGNGDDVLLTVEELFSMENDVRYVYEGSGNEYASFYTVVDYLEGNKIQRRTDNGGTQTVEVIQVDTGVVERLYRKGEVYFRENLLKKTDVREVLLMEPIEVGTQWTVSGDGTRTITGIDVEVETPLGIFDTVEVTTEFQQQDAYSMFSLVQGNYDTAITEDAAAEYSGVIKEYYAKDIGLVKRAYVMAEGEVVSELKEIIEDDKLVQSVIFYYPDQSSQDYDEYQQVVKEVSFATNQVTRTTLEEAYKEDAPFTVLTENTTINHLYLNDDGMVYIDVSKAFVDEMNLGAGYESMVLQALANTIGNYYGLERILLTVDNGLYESGHIVLQQGEYLEADLE
;
A
#
# COMPACT_ATOMS: atom_id res chain seq x y z
N MET A 1 25.74 17.38 -16.30
CA MET A 1 25.62 18.85 -16.20
C MET A 1 24.64 19.40 -17.23
N LYS A 2 23.38 19.61 -16.84
CA LYS A 2 22.44 20.51 -17.50
C LYS A 2 21.61 21.15 -16.39
N ARG A 3 21.70 22.47 -16.27
CA ARG A 3 21.05 23.29 -15.24
C ARG A 3 19.61 23.55 -15.67
N ILE A 4 18.64 23.17 -14.83
CA ILE A 4 17.23 23.55 -15.00
C ILE A 4 16.97 24.79 -14.14
N LYS A 5 16.36 25.79 -14.78
CA LYS A 5 16.08 27.12 -14.21
C LYS A 5 14.72 27.09 -13.51
N ILE A 6 14.70 27.43 -12.23
CA ILE A 6 13.47 27.65 -11.46
C ILE A 6 12.92 29.04 -11.83
N PHE A 7 11.67 29.08 -12.29
CA PHE A 7 10.93 30.28 -12.64
C PHE A 7 10.19 30.76 -11.38
N GLY A 8 10.72 31.80 -10.72
CA GLY A 8 10.09 32.41 -9.54
C GLY A 8 8.94 33.33 -9.94
N ILE A 9 7.74 33.06 -9.42
CA ILE A 9 6.59 33.96 -9.49
C ILE A 9 6.67 34.95 -8.32
N TRP A 10 6.97 36.20 -8.67
CA TRP A 10 6.93 37.36 -7.77
C TRP A 10 5.49 37.86 -7.66
N MET A 11 4.88 37.80 -6.48
CA MET A 11 3.65 38.54 -6.18
C MET A 11 4.01 39.83 -5.44
N VAL A 12 3.92 40.93 -6.18
CA VAL A 12 4.08 42.30 -5.70
C VAL A 12 2.84 42.68 -4.89
N VAL A 13 2.99 42.93 -3.59
CA VAL A 13 1.98 43.62 -2.79
C VAL A 13 2.45 45.04 -2.50
N LEU A 14 1.68 45.99 -3.02
CA LEU A 14 1.91 47.42 -3.01
C LEU A 14 1.51 48.03 -1.65
N LEU A 15 2.43 48.78 -1.06
CA LEU A 15 2.27 49.65 0.11
C LEU A 15 1.43 50.91 -0.20
N LEU A 16 0.64 51.38 0.78
CA LEU A 16 0.39 52.80 1.20
C LEU A 16 -0.92 52.87 2.01
N PHE A 17 -1.01 53.37 3.25
CA PHE A 17 -0.81 54.77 3.65
C PHE A 17 -0.67 54.93 5.20
N LEU A 18 0.33 55.75 5.61
CA LEU A 18 0.39 56.84 6.64
C LEU A 18 -0.42 56.75 7.96
N ALA A 19 0.00 57.25 9.14
CA ALA A 19 1.21 57.93 9.65
C ALA A 19 1.04 58.24 11.17
N VAL A 20 2.13 58.77 11.76
CA VAL A 20 2.26 59.60 13.01
C VAL A 20 2.36 58.81 14.34
N GLY A 21 3.30 59.03 15.25
CA GLY A 21 4.46 59.94 15.35
C GLY A 21 4.94 60.09 16.83
N CYS A 22 6.23 60.46 17.00
CA CYS A 22 6.89 61.06 18.18
C CYS A 22 7.16 60.16 19.43
N SER A 23 8.26 60.23 20.19
CA SER A 23 9.39 61.19 20.29
C SER A 23 10.56 60.66 21.15
N ASN A 24 11.78 61.17 20.88
CA ASN A 24 12.97 61.47 21.73
C ASN A 24 13.50 60.45 22.78
N GLY A 25 14.80 60.22 22.96
CA GLY A 25 16.02 60.82 22.41
C GLY A 25 17.25 60.47 23.28
N GLY A 26 18.47 60.64 22.75
CA GLY A 26 19.69 60.83 23.56
C GLY A 26 20.91 59.94 23.30
N THR A 27 22.01 60.63 22.98
CA THR A 27 23.43 60.30 22.72
C THR A 27 24.20 59.59 23.86
N ASP A 28 25.17 58.70 23.54
CA ASP A 28 26.64 58.93 23.51
C ASP A 28 27.41 57.60 23.24
N PRO A 29 28.65 57.60 22.68
CA PRO A 29 29.45 56.40 22.40
C PRO A 29 30.53 56.16 23.49
N GLY A 30 30.74 54.90 23.87
CA GLY A 30 31.76 54.54 24.87
C GLY A 30 32.34 53.16 24.61
N ASN A 31 33.61 53.14 24.21
CA ASN A 31 34.46 51.98 24.03
C ASN A 31 34.92 51.42 25.39
N GLY A 32 34.92 50.10 25.56
CA GLY A 32 35.47 49.41 26.72
C GLY A 32 35.44 47.89 26.52
N ASP A 33 36.60 47.33 26.19
CA ASP A 33 36.87 45.88 26.18
C ASP A 33 36.66 45.28 27.58
N ASP A 34 35.96 44.14 27.67
CA ASP A 34 36.36 43.08 28.61
C ASP A 34 35.84 41.71 28.16
N ASN A 35 36.68 40.69 28.36
CA ASN A 35 36.44 39.29 28.03
C ASN A 35 35.33 38.69 28.91
N GLY A 36 34.49 37.84 28.32
CA GLY A 36 33.51 37.07 29.10
C GLY A 36 32.72 36.10 28.24
N ASP A 37 33.12 34.84 28.35
CA ASP A 37 32.47 33.61 27.91
C ASP A 37 30.94 33.60 28.08
N GLY A 38 30.24 32.98 27.14
CA GLY A 38 28.78 32.98 27.12
C GLY A 38 28.21 32.33 25.86
N ASN A 39 28.45 31.03 25.73
CA ASN A 39 27.68 30.12 24.89
C ASN A 39 26.19 30.47 24.94
N ASN A 40 25.60 30.73 23.77
CA ASN A 40 24.15 30.62 23.60
C ASN A 40 23.88 30.00 22.22
N GLY A 41 24.37 28.77 22.04
CA GLY A 41 23.78 27.84 21.10
C GLY A 41 22.37 27.51 21.58
N ASN A 42 21.41 28.37 21.26
CA ASN A 42 19.99 28.04 21.34
C ASN A 42 19.66 27.22 20.08
N GLY A 43 20.20 26.00 20.02
CA GLY A 43 19.63 24.96 19.19
C GLY A 43 18.41 24.48 19.96
N ASP A 44 17.22 24.93 19.57
CA ASP A 44 16.01 24.24 19.98
C ASP A 44 16.20 22.78 19.51
N ASP A 45 16.29 21.86 20.47
CA ASP A 45 16.41 20.43 20.20
C ASP A 45 15.10 20.02 19.51
N VAL A 46 15.10 20.02 18.17
CA VAL A 46 13.92 19.64 17.39
C VAL A 46 13.76 18.14 17.59
N LEU A 47 12.85 17.77 18.50
CA LEU A 47 12.51 16.39 18.77
C LEU A 47 11.95 15.75 17.50
N LEU A 48 12.58 14.66 17.07
CA LEU A 48 12.15 13.85 15.96
C LEU A 48 10.76 13.27 16.26
N THR A 49 9.86 13.34 15.29
CA THR A 49 8.47 12.86 15.41
C THR A 49 8.26 11.55 14.64
N VAL A 50 7.17 10.84 14.95
CA VAL A 50 6.82 9.65 14.16
C VAL A 50 6.44 9.99 12.71
N GLU A 51 5.83 11.16 12.47
CA GLU A 51 5.46 11.62 11.14
C GLU A 51 6.69 11.82 10.24
N GLU A 52 7.80 12.26 10.81
CA GLU A 52 9.10 12.41 10.12
C GLU A 52 9.77 11.05 9.85
N LEU A 53 9.34 9.97 10.50
CA LEU A 53 9.90 8.61 10.34
C LEU A 53 9.00 7.67 9.56
N PHE A 54 7.89 8.17 9.00
CA PHE A 54 6.96 7.36 8.22
C PHE A 54 6.47 8.13 7.00
N SER A 55 7.03 7.82 5.83
CA SER A 55 6.66 8.47 4.57
C SER A 55 5.20 8.21 4.19
N MET A 56 4.50 9.27 3.80
CA MET A 56 3.11 9.29 3.34
C MET A 56 3.03 9.81 1.90
N GLU A 57 3.95 9.37 1.05
CA GLU A 57 4.03 9.75 -0.36
C GLU A 57 3.13 8.89 -1.25
N ASN A 58 2.65 9.48 -2.34
CA ASN A 58 1.93 8.75 -3.39
C ASN A 58 2.90 8.34 -4.51
N ASP A 59 2.48 7.35 -5.29
CA ASP A 59 3.14 6.94 -6.53
C ASP A 59 4.64 6.68 -6.34
N VAL A 60 4.97 6.01 -5.22
CA VAL A 60 6.35 5.71 -4.84
C VAL A 60 6.51 4.21 -4.64
N ARG A 61 7.64 3.69 -5.14
CA ARG A 61 8.09 2.32 -4.87
C ARG A 61 9.40 2.33 -4.09
N TYR A 62 9.41 1.63 -2.97
CA TYR A 62 10.64 1.31 -2.23
C TYR A 62 11.08 -0.11 -2.56
N VAL A 63 12.32 -0.28 -3.00
CA VAL A 63 12.88 -1.59 -3.34
C VAL A 63 13.96 -1.94 -2.32
N TYR A 64 13.87 -3.14 -1.74
CA TYR A 64 14.79 -3.65 -0.75
C TYR A 64 15.53 -4.87 -1.29
N GLU A 65 16.86 -4.86 -1.16
CA GLU A 65 17.71 -6.01 -1.43
C GLU A 65 17.78 -6.89 -0.19
N GLY A 66 17.60 -8.19 -0.39
CA GLY A 66 17.56 -9.17 0.67
C GLY A 66 18.76 -10.12 0.70
N SER A 67 19.14 -10.57 1.89
CA SER A 67 20.07 -11.67 2.11
C SER A 67 19.58 -12.59 3.24
N GLY A 68 20.10 -13.82 3.27
CA GLY A 68 19.75 -14.84 4.27
C GLY A 68 18.66 -15.84 3.81
N ASN A 69 17.64 -15.41 3.06
CA ASN A 69 16.65 -16.30 2.43
C ASN A 69 16.03 -15.68 1.15
N GLU A 70 15.21 -16.45 0.43
CA GLU A 70 14.58 -16.01 -0.83
C GLU A 70 13.49 -14.94 -0.68
N TYR A 71 12.95 -14.73 0.52
CA TYR A 71 11.87 -13.76 0.81
C TYR A 71 12.37 -12.43 1.40
N ALA A 72 13.69 -12.32 1.59
CA ALA A 72 14.32 -11.15 2.18
C ALA A 72 14.29 -9.93 1.25
N SER A 73 14.26 -10.15 -0.07
CA SER A 73 14.11 -9.07 -1.05
C SER A 73 12.62 -8.80 -1.22
N PHE A 74 12.24 -7.53 -1.21
CA PHE A 74 10.86 -7.13 -1.46
C PHE A 74 10.79 -5.72 -2.02
N TYR A 75 9.66 -5.36 -2.59
CA TYR A 75 9.31 -3.96 -2.82
C TYR A 75 8.02 -3.61 -2.11
N THR A 76 7.82 -2.31 -1.87
CA THR A 76 6.53 -1.78 -1.43
C THR A 76 6.01 -0.74 -2.40
N VAL A 77 4.69 -0.68 -2.58
CA VAL A 77 3.99 0.36 -3.34
C VAL A 77 2.74 0.82 -2.57
N VAL A 78 2.26 2.02 -2.89
CA VAL A 78 1.09 2.61 -2.23
C VAL A 78 -0.15 2.39 -3.11
N ASP A 79 -1.10 1.58 -2.62
CA ASP A 79 -2.35 1.34 -3.33
C ASP A 79 -3.30 2.54 -3.13
N TYR A 80 -3.50 2.96 -1.88
CA TYR A 80 -4.43 4.03 -1.52
C TYR A 80 -3.86 4.88 -0.38
N LEU A 81 -4.23 6.16 -0.36
CA LEU A 81 -3.82 7.11 0.66
C LEU A 81 -4.95 8.13 0.88
N GLU A 82 -5.42 8.28 2.11
CA GLU A 82 -6.45 9.24 2.49
C GLU A 82 -6.15 9.85 3.86
N GLY A 83 -5.86 11.15 3.89
CA GLY A 83 -5.50 11.85 5.11
C GLY A 83 -4.26 11.25 5.77
N ASN A 84 -4.42 10.75 6.99
CA ASN A 84 -3.37 10.12 7.77
C ASN A 84 -3.30 8.59 7.60
N LYS A 85 -4.07 8.01 6.68
CA LYS A 85 -4.08 6.57 6.41
C LYS A 85 -3.46 6.23 5.06
N ILE A 86 -2.64 5.19 5.06
CA ILE A 86 -1.98 4.64 3.88
C ILE A 86 -2.25 3.14 3.79
N GLN A 87 -2.67 2.68 2.61
CA GLN A 87 -2.71 1.27 2.25
C GLN A 87 -1.47 0.94 1.44
N ARG A 88 -0.60 0.11 2.00
CA ARG A 88 0.65 -0.30 1.39
C ARG A 88 0.57 -1.75 0.96
N ARG A 89 1.09 -2.04 -0.23
CA ARG A 89 1.30 -3.38 -0.76
C ARG A 89 2.78 -3.72 -0.69
N THR A 90 3.09 -4.92 -0.24
CA THR A 90 4.44 -5.48 -0.22
C THR A 90 4.45 -6.75 -1.05
N ASP A 91 5.44 -6.90 -1.90
CA ASP A 91 5.68 -8.12 -2.70
C ASP A 91 7.13 -8.56 -2.48
N ASN A 92 7.29 -9.79 -1.99
CA ASN A 92 8.59 -10.40 -1.70
C ASN A 92 8.96 -11.52 -2.68
N GLY A 93 8.29 -11.59 -3.83
CA GLY A 93 8.46 -12.66 -4.82
C GLY A 93 7.77 -13.98 -4.47
N GLY A 94 7.36 -14.19 -3.20
CA GLY A 94 6.57 -15.33 -2.77
C GLY A 94 5.08 -15.02 -2.62
N THR A 95 4.76 -13.87 -2.00
CA THR A 95 3.37 -13.45 -1.77
C THR A 95 3.23 -11.92 -1.82
N GLN A 96 2.00 -11.47 -2.04
CA GLN A 96 1.64 -10.06 -1.89
C GLN A 96 0.83 -9.86 -0.62
N THR A 97 1.29 -8.94 0.22
CA THR A 97 0.59 -8.52 1.44
C THR A 97 0.08 -7.10 1.26
N VAL A 98 -1.15 -6.85 1.72
CA VAL A 98 -1.70 -5.51 1.86
C VAL A 98 -1.88 -5.18 3.33
N GLU A 99 -1.49 -3.97 3.73
CA GLU A 99 -1.71 -3.44 5.07
C GLU A 99 -2.29 -2.03 5.03
N VAL A 100 -3.02 -1.66 6.08
CA VAL A 100 -3.49 -0.29 6.31
C VAL A 100 -2.80 0.24 7.54
N ILE A 101 -2.14 1.38 7.40
CA ILE A 101 -1.37 2.05 8.44
C ILE A 101 -1.95 3.44 8.64
N GLN A 102 -2.09 3.85 9.90
CA GLN A 102 -2.51 5.18 10.32
C GLN A 102 -1.33 5.86 11.03
N VAL A 103 -1.00 7.08 10.59
CA VAL A 103 0.09 7.90 11.13
C VAL A 103 -0.52 9.10 11.85
N ASP A 104 -0.63 9.01 13.17
CA ASP A 104 -1.09 10.11 14.02
C ASP A 104 0.08 10.75 14.77
N THR A 105 -0.15 11.94 15.31
CA THR A 105 0.83 12.57 16.20
C THR A 105 1.16 11.65 17.37
N GLY A 106 2.45 11.32 17.47
CA GLY A 106 3.01 10.47 18.51
C GLY A 106 2.85 8.96 18.31
N VAL A 107 2.13 8.47 17.30
CA VAL A 107 2.00 7.02 17.07
C VAL A 107 1.74 6.64 15.61
N VAL A 108 2.40 5.58 15.16
CA VAL A 108 2.09 4.86 13.92
C VAL A 108 1.45 3.53 14.26
N GLU A 109 0.26 3.27 13.74
CA GLU A 109 -0.48 2.03 13.99
C GLU A 109 -0.82 1.32 12.68
N ARG A 110 -0.58 0.01 12.63
CA ARG A 110 -1.21 -0.85 11.64
C ARG A 110 -2.62 -1.18 12.09
N LEU A 111 -3.59 -0.97 11.21
CA LEU A 111 -5.03 -1.21 11.43
C LEU A 111 -5.56 -2.45 10.69
N TYR A 112 -4.85 -2.89 9.67
CA TYR A 112 -5.22 -4.07 8.90
C TYR A 112 -3.99 -4.69 8.27
N ARG A 113 -4.00 -6.02 8.10
CA ARG A 113 -3.00 -6.76 7.35
C ARG A 113 -3.64 -8.01 6.78
N LYS A 114 -3.39 -8.30 5.51
CA LYS A 114 -3.77 -9.56 4.88
C LYS A 114 -2.72 -9.97 3.84
N GLY A 115 -2.22 -11.21 3.96
CA GLY A 115 -1.36 -11.84 2.95
C GLY A 115 -2.18 -12.43 1.81
N GLU A 116 -1.51 -12.87 0.75
CA GLU A 116 -2.14 -13.51 -0.43
C GLU A 116 -3.22 -12.63 -1.09
N VAL A 117 -3.01 -11.32 -1.09
CA VAL A 117 -3.93 -10.36 -1.73
C VAL A 117 -3.35 -9.94 -3.08
N TYR A 118 -3.79 -10.59 -4.16
CA TYR A 118 -3.30 -10.32 -5.52
C TYR A 118 -4.21 -9.37 -6.31
N PHE A 119 -5.45 -9.16 -5.88
CA PHE A 119 -6.34 -8.11 -6.38
C PHE A 119 -6.05 -6.76 -5.69
N ARG A 120 -6.62 -5.69 -6.23
CA ARG A 120 -6.52 -4.33 -5.65
C ARG A 120 -7.88 -3.77 -5.25
N GLU A 121 -8.08 -3.59 -3.96
CA GLU A 121 -9.26 -2.93 -3.37
C GLU A 121 -8.88 -1.85 -2.37
N ASN A 122 -9.76 -0.88 -2.19
CA ASN A 122 -9.60 0.12 -1.14
C ASN A 122 -10.06 -0.45 0.21
N LEU A 123 -9.10 -0.80 1.04
CA LEU A 123 -9.27 -1.38 2.36
C LEU A 123 -9.02 -0.38 3.49
N LEU A 124 -8.85 0.93 3.21
CA LEU A 124 -8.57 1.98 4.21
C LEU A 124 -9.58 2.04 5.37
N LYS A 125 -10.78 1.46 5.19
CA LYS A 125 -11.84 1.36 6.20
C LYS A 125 -11.75 0.11 7.08
N LYS A 126 -10.95 -0.90 6.73
CA LYS A 126 -10.76 -2.11 7.55
C LYS A 126 -9.86 -1.79 8.75
N THR A 127 -10.21 -2.33 9.91
CA THR A 127 -9.53 -2.05 11.19
C THR A 127 -9.39 -3.31 12.06
N ASP A 128 -9.29 -4.48 11.44
CA ASP A 128 -9.41 -5.78 12.11
C ASP A 128 -8.16 -6.17 12.93
N VAL A 129 -7.04 -5.48 12.72
CA VAL A 129 -5.75 -5.75 13.39
C VAL A 129 -5.17 -4.44 13.91
N ARG A 130 -5.02 -4.25 15.22
CA ARG A 130 -4.39 -3.04 15.77
C ARG A 130 -3.03 -3.34 16.37
N GLU A 131 -1.98 -2.73 15.83
CA GLU A 131 -0.61 -2.91 16.30
C GLU A 131 0.20 -1.61 16.16
N VAL A 132 0.90 -1.21 17.22
CA VAL A 132 1.78 -0.03 17.20
C VAL A 132 3.11 -0.39 16.52
N LEU A 133 3.44 0.32 15.44
CA LEU A 133 4.67 0.15 14.67
C LEU A 133 5.81 1.03 15.20
N LEU A 134 5.49 2.26 15.61
CA LEU A 134 6.41 3.25 16.16
C LEU A 134 5.63 4.21 17.05
N MET A 135 6.22 4.69 18.15
CA MET A 135 5.59 5.72 19.00
C MET A 135 6.60 6.66 19.63
N GLU A 136 6.14 7.86 19.95
CA GLU A 136 6.86 8.85 20.72
C GLU A 136 6.86 8.55 22.24
N PRO A 137 7.84 9.09 22.99
CA PRO A 137 8.95 9.94 22.51
C PRO A 137 9.98 9.14 21.70
N ILE A 138 10.57 9.76 20.67
CA ILE A 138 11.65 9.15 19.87
C ILE A 138 12.97 9.25 20.65
N GLU A 139 13.09 8.43 21.68
CA GLU A 139 14.25 8.35 22.57
C GLU A 139 14.55 6.89 22.97
N VAL A 140 15.82 6.62 23.27
CA VAL A 140 16.25 5.27 23.68
C VAL A 140 15.54 4.86 24.96
N GLY A 141 14.91 3.68 24.94
CA GLY A 141 14.16 3.12 26.05
C GLY A 141 12.64 3.31 25.97
N THR A 142 12.13 4.09 25.01
CA THR A 142 10.69 4.09 24.69
C THR A 142 10.29 2.70 24.23
N GLN A 143 9.29 2.11 24.89
CA GLN A 143 8.89 0.72 24.67
C GLN A 143 7.38 0.53 24.71
N TRP A 144 6.91 -0.48 23.99
CA TRP A 144 5.51 -0.89 23.97
C TRP A 144 5.36 -2.39 23.70
N THR A 145 4.20 -2.91 24.07
CA THR A 145 3.85 -4.32 23.82
C THR A 145 3.30 -4.49 22.41
N VAL A 146 3.64 -5.61 21.78
CA VAL A 146 3.05 -6.05 20.52
C VAL A 146 2.32 -7.39 20.73
N SER A 147 1.45 -7.76 19.80
CA SER A 147 0.73 -9.04 19.84
C SER A 147 1.70 -10.23 19.93
N GLY A 148 1.31 -11.28 20.67
CA GLY A 148 2.17 -12.45 20.94
C GLY A 148 3.21 -12.20 22.03
N ASP A 149 2.87 -11.38 23.04
CA ASP A 149 3.71 -11.04 24.20
C ASP A 149 5.11 -10.49 23.84
N GLY A 150 5.25 -9.91 22.64
CA GLY A 150 6.47 -9.25 22.21
C GLY A 150 6.62 -7.85 22.80
N THR A 151 7.86 -7.39 22.92
CA THR A 151 8.20 -6.02 23.33
C THR A 151 8.97 -5.35 22.22
N ARG A 152 8.49 -4.18 21.77
CA ARG A 152 9.23 -3.26 20.90
C ARG A 152 9.85 -2.16 21.73
N THR A 153 11.10 -1.82 21.44
CA THR A 153 11.86 -0.77 22.12
C THR A 153 12.65 0.03 21.11
N ILE A 154 12.65 1.36 21.23
CA ILE A 154 13.65 2.20 20.56
C ILE A 154 14.99 1.96 21.27
N THR A 155 15.91 1.29 20.61
CA THR A 155 17.20 0.87 21.17
C THR A 155 18.36 1.77 20.76
N GLY A 156 18.16 2.63 19.75
CA GLY A 156 19.17 3.57 19.30
C GLY A 156 18.54 4.76 18.56
N ILE A 157 19.21 5.91 18.69
CA ILE A 157 18.97 7.14 17.92
C ILE A 157 20.31 7.51 17.28
N ASP A 158 20.27 8.13 16.10
CA ASP A 158 21.45 8.50 15.31
C ASP A 158 22.37 7.29 15.03
N VAL A 159 21.76 6.12 14.82
CA VAL A 159 22.49 4.92 14.44
C VAL A 159 22.79 4.99 12.95
N GLU A 160 24.07 5.13 12.61
CA GLU A 160 24.52 5.13 11.21
C GLU A 160 24.32 3.74 10.59
N VAL A 161 23.53 3.67 9.52
CA VAL A 161 23.23 2.45 8.76
C VAL A 161 23.59 2.65 7.30
N GLU A 162 24.48 1.81 6.79
CA GLU A 162 24.79 1.71 5.36
C GLU A 162 23.81 0.75 4.68
N THR A 163 23.30 1.17 3.52
CA THR A 163 22.43 0.40 2.62
C THR A 163 22.93 0.57 1.18
N PRO A 164 22.46 -0.24 0.21
CA PRO A 164 22.81 -0.03 -1.18
C PRO A 164 22.42 1.36 -1.74
N LEU A 165 21.36 1.99 -1.20
CA LEU A 165 20.96 3.34 -1.61
C LEU A 165 21.88 4.43 -1.04
N GLY A 166 22.41 4.23 0.18
CA GLY A 166 23.23 5.21 0.88
C GLY A 166 23.37 4.95 2.37
N ILE A 167 24.01 5.90 3.05
CA ILE A 167 24.22 5.88 4.51
C ILE A 167 23.19 6.82 5.15
N PHE A 168 22.55 6.36 6.23
CA PHE A 168 21.51 7.08 6.94
C PHE A 168 21.78 7.13 8.44
N ASP A 169 21.48 8.26 9.08
CA ASP A 169 21.28 8.33 10.53
C ASP A 169 19.86 7.84 10.84
N THR A 170 19.73 6.84 11.73
CA THR A 170 18.47 6.12 11.92
C THR A 170 18.05 5.99 13.37
N VAL A 171 16.74 5.79 13.55
CA VAL A 171 16.16 5.25 14.77
C VAL A 171 16.14 3.73 14.67
N GLU A 172 16.84 3.05 15.57
CA GLU A 172 16.82 1.59 15.71
C GLU A 172 15.67 1.19 16.65
N VAL A 173 14.76 0.37 16.14
CA VAL A 173 13.68 -0.27 16.90
C VAL A 173 13.93 -1.77 16.95
N THR A 174 14.03 -2.33 18.16
CA THR A 174 14.19 -3.77 18.37
C THR A 174 12.89 -4.37 18.89
N THR A 175 12.42 -5.44 18.24
CA THR A 175 11.32 -6.30 18.69
C THR A 175 11.86 -7.62 19.22
N GLU A 176 11.52 -7.96 20.45
CA GLU A 176 11.85 -9.24 21.10
C GLU A 176 10.56 -9.98 21.45
N PHE A 177 10.47 -11.27 21.16
CA PHE A 177 9.36 -12.13 21.59
C PHE A 177 9.84 -13.07 22.70
N GLN A 178 8.93 -13.45 23.62
CA GLN A 178 9.23 -14.50 24.58
C GLN A 178 9.35 -15.84 23.84
N GLN A 179 10.24 -16.74 24.31
CA GLN A 179 10.61 -18.00 23.62
C GLN A 179 9.42 -18.91 23.24
N GLN A 180 8.25 -18.77 23.88
CA GLN A 180 7.05 -19.55 23.57
C GLN A 180 6.24 -19.04 22.37
N ASP A 181 6.59 -17.87 21.80
CA ASP A 181 5.82 -17.18 20.76
C ASP A 181 6.56 -16.99 19.43
N ALA A 182 7.64 -17.75 19.19
CA ALA A 182 8.39 -17.70 17.93
C ALA A 182 7.56 -18.05 16.67
N TYR A 183 6.34 -18.58 16.85
CA TYR A 183 5.31 -18.67 15.82
C TYR A 183 4.95 -17.30 15.20
N SER A 184 4.77 -16.29 16.05
CA SER A 184 4.45 -14.90 15.65
C SER A 184 5.61 -14.28 14.89
N MET A 185 6.84 -14.65 15.25
CA MET A 185 8.07 -14.19 14.62
C MET A 185 8.27 -14.76 13.22
N PHE A 186 8.06 -16.07 13.03
CA PHE A 186 8.15 -16.73 11.73
C PHE A 186 7.18 -16.13 10.70
N SER A 187 5.95 -15.84 11.12
CA SER A 187 4.92 -15.24 10.27
C SER A 187 5.27 -13.81 9.82
N LEU A 188 5.89 -13.02 10.70
CA LEU A 188 6.40 -11.67 10.39
C LEU A 188 7.51 -11.70 9.34
N VAL A 189 8.40 -12.69 9.41
CA VAL A 189 9.57 -12.84 8.54
C VAL A 189 9.19 -13.35 7.15
N GLN A 190 8.26 -14.30 7.08
CA GLN A 190 7.81 -14.90 5.82
C GLN A 190 6.70 -14.10 5.13
N GLY A 191 6.10 -13.14 5.85
CA GLY A 191 4.97 -12.36 5.38
C GLY A 191 3.63 -13.12 5.37
N ASN A 192 3.62 -14.41 5.72
CA ASN A 192 2.46 -15.29 5.73
C ASN A 192 2.13 -15.76 7.16
N TYR A 193 0.89 -15.55 7.62
CA TYR A 193 0.46 -15.83 9.00
C TYR A 193 -0.36 -17.12 9.15
N ASP A 194 -0.66 -17.83 8.05
CA ASP A 194 -1.66 -18.91 8.04
C ASP A 194 -1.08 -20.34 8.14
N THR A 195 0.24 -20.49 8.31
CA THR A 195 0.90 -21.80 8.42
C THR A 195 1.22 -22.17 9.87
N ALA A 196 0.43 -23.10 10.43
CA ALA A 196 0.70 -23.72 11.72
C ALA A 196 2.07 -24.47 11.70
N ILE A 197 3.02 -24.06 12.56
CA ILE A 197 4.29 -24.73 12.82
C ILE A 197 4.26 -25.29 14.25
N THR A 198 4.95 -26.40 14.48
CA THR A 198 5.00 -27.08 15.79
C THR A 198 5.88 -26.31 16.79
N GLU A 199 5.58 -26.39 18.09
CA GLU A 199 6.34 -25.74 19.19
C GLU A 199 7.85 -26.02 19.12
N ASP A 200 8.27 -27.23 18.72
CA ASP A 200 9.68 -27.60 18.61
C ASP A 200 10.43 -26.84 17.50
N ALA A 201 9.74 -26.40 16.44
CA ALA A 201 10.32 -25.57 15.38
C ALA A 201 10.45 -24.11 15.82
N ALA A 202 9.59 -23.65 16.74
CA ALA A 202 9.57 -22.27 17.20
C ALA A 202 10.84 -21.89 18.00
N ALA A 203 11.37 -22.79 18.83
CA ALA A 203 12.60 -22.53 19.60
C ALA A 203 13.84 -22.26 18.73
N GLU A 204 13.90 -22.86 17.54
CA GLU A 204 14.95 -22.68 16.53
C GLU A 204 14.90 -21.28 15.87
N TYR A 205 13.72 -20.64 15.87
CA TYR A 205 13.47 -19.27 15.43
C TYR A 205 13.34 -18.28 16.60
N SER A 206 13.99 -18.55 17.73
CA SER A 206 14.17 -17.50 18.74
C SER A 206 15.15 -16.45 18.21
N GLY A 207 14.72 -15.20 18.14
CA GLY A 207 15.49 -14.12 17.54
C GLY A 207 14.92 -12.74 17.86
N VAL A 208 15.60 -11.72 17.35
CA VAL A 208 15.20 -10.31 17.48
C VAL A 208 15.00 -9.71 16.10
N ILE A 209 13.94 -8.92 15.92
CA ILE A 209 13.78 -8.09 14.73
C ILE A 209 14.33 -6.71 15.05
N LYS A 210 15.21 -6.20 14.20
CA LYS A 210 15.69 -4.82 14.21
C LYS A 210 15.19 -4.10 12.98
N GLU A 211 14.54 -2.97 13.17
CA GLU A 211 14.08 -2.08 12.11
C GLU A 211 14.73 -0.71 12.28
N TYR A 212 15.21 -0.15 11.18
CA TYR A 212 15.93 1.12 11.16
C TYR A 212 15.14 2.10 10.32
N TYR A 213 14.75 3.22 10.92
CA TYR A 213 13.95 4.26 10.28
C TYR A 213 14.78 5.52 10.09
N ALA A 214 14.85 6.03 8.86
CA ALA A 214 15.49 7.30 8.54
C ALA A 214 14.44 8.40 8.34
N LYS A 215 14.81 9.62 8.73
CA LYS A 215 13.98 10.81 8.57
C LYS A 215 13.59 11.03 7.10
N ASP A 216 12.33 11.36 6.87
CA ASP A 216 11.69 11.63 5.57
C ASP A 216 11.71 10.44 4.58
N ILE A 217 12.17 9.26 5.02
CA ILE A 217 12.27 8.05 4.19
C ILE A 217 11.45 6.90 4.78
N GLY A 218 11.52 6.73 6.09
CA GLY A 218 10.95 5.58 6.79
C GLY A 218 11.91 4.39 6.85
N LEU A 219 11.41 3.17 6.68
CA LEU A 219 12.20 1.95 6.86
C LEU A 219 13.34 1.88 5.84
N VAL A 220 14.59 1.91 6.29
CA VAL A 220 15.78 1.75 5.43
C VAL A 220 16.44 0.39 5.57
N LYS A 221 16.26 -0.29 6.70
CA LYS A 221 16.78 -1.63 6.93
C LYS A 221 15.90 -2.41 7.89
N ARG A 222 15.75 -3.71 7.64
CA ARG A 222 15.21 -4.69 8.57
C ARG A 222 16.20 -5.84 8.70
N ALA A 223 16.50 -6.26 9.91
CA ALA A 223 17.31 -7.45 10.19
C ALA A 223 16.57 -8.36 11.17
N TYR A 224 16.42 -9.62 10.82
CA TYR A 224 15.95 -10.66 11.71
C TYR A 224 17.14 -11.51 12.14
N VAL A 225 17.55 -11.37 13.40
CA VAL A 225 18.76 -11.99 13.95
C VAL A 225 18.36 -13.19 14.79
N MET A 226 18.83 -14.37 14.39
CA MET A 226 18.59 -15.67 15.03
C MET A 226 19.91 -16.26 15.54
N ALA A 227 19.84 -17.37 16.26
CA ALA A 227 21.03 -18.10 16.70
C ALA A 227 21.93 -18.58 15.54
N GLU A 228 21.34 -18.97 14.42
CA GLU A 228 22.07 -19.59 13.29
C GLU A 228 22.41 -18.61 12.14
N GLY A 229 22.07 -17.33 12.28
CA GLY A 229 22.35 -16.32 11.27
C GLY A 229 21.35 -15.17 11.28
N GLU A 230 21.34 -14.39 10.22
CA GLU A 230 20.41 -13.28 10.06
C GLU A 230 19.79 -13.25 8.66
N VAL A 231 18.57 -12.75 8.59
CA VAL A 231 17.88 -12.40 7.35
C VAL A 231 17.77 -10.89 7.31
N VAL A 232 18.30 -10.27 6.25
CA VAL A 232 18.46 -8.81 6.19
C VAL A 232 17.82 -8.29 4.91
N SER A 233 17.11 -7.17 5.02
CA SER A 233 16.53 -6.41 3.91
C SER A 233 17.02 -4.97 4.02
N GLU A 234 17.65 -4.45 2.97
CA GLU A 234 18.25 -3.11 2.93
C GLU A 234 17.73 -2.30 1.76
N LEU A 235 17.40 -1.03 2.00
CA LEU A 235 16.84 -0.14 0.99
C LEU A 235 17.86 0.06 -0.13
N LYS A 236 17.43 -0.26 -1.35
CA LYS A 236 18.25 -0.23 -2.54
C LYS A 236 17.88 0.93 -3.46
N GLU A 237 16.59 1.19 -3.60
CA GLU A 237 16.08 2.15 -4.56
C GLU A 237 14.75 2.72 -4.09
N ILE A 238 14.54 4.01 -4.34
CA ILE A 238 13.24 4.69 -4.24
C ILE A 238 12.91 5.17 -5.64
N ILE A 239 11.76 4.75 -6.18
CA ILE A 239 11.29 5.12 -7.50
C ILE A 239 10.07 6.02 -7.32
N GLU A 240 10.24 7.31 -7.60
CA GLU A 240 9.17 8.31 -7.62
C GLU A 240 8.34 8.21 -8.91
N ASP A 241 7.10 8.69 -8.86
CA ASP A 241 6.13 8.65 -9.96
C ASP A 241 5.87 7.23 -10.53
N ASP A 242 6.05 6.20 -9.70
CA ASP A 242 5.84 4.80 -10.07
C ASP A 242 4.40 4.33 -9.79
N LYS A 243 3.90 3.47 -10.67
CA LYS A 243 2.54 2.93 -10.59
C LYS A 243 2.60 1.42 -10.37
N LEU A 244 1.63 0.88 -9.65
CA LEU A 244 1.43 -0.57 -9.63
C LEU A 244 1.02 -1.01 -11.04
N VAL A 245 1.70 -2.01 -11.59
CA VAL A 245 1.29 -2.66 -12.84
C VAL A 245 0.91 -4.10 -12.53
N GLN A 246 -0.26 -4.52 -12.99
CA GLN A 246 -0.75 -5.89 -12.84
C GLN A 246 -1.05 -6.49 -14.21
N SER A 247 -0.58 -7.70 -14.46
CA SER A 247 -1.04 -8.51 -15.60
C SER A 247 -2.42 -9.06 -15.29
N VAL A 248 -3.44 -8.61 -16.01
CA VAL A 248 -4.84 -9.04 -15.83
C VAL A 248 -5.28 -9.85 -17.05
N ILE A 249 -5.91 -11.00 -16.81
CA ILE A 249 -6.46 -11.85 -17.86
C ILE A 249 -7.90 -11.43 -18.13
N PHE A 250 -8.16 -10.95 -19.35
CA PHE A 250 -9.50 -10.63 -19.83
C PHE A 250 -9.98 -11.74 -20.76
N TYR A 251 -11.18 -12.26 -20.49
CA TYR A 251 -11.81 -13.32 -21.27
C TYR A 251 -12.79 -12.72 -22.27
N TYR A 252 -12.83 -13.28 -23.47
CA TYR A 252 -13.72 -12.86 -24.55
C TYR A 252 -14.30 -14.09 -25.25
N PRO A 253 -15.58 -14.07 -25.67
CA PRO A 253 -16.14 -15.15 -26.49
C PRO A 253 -15.32 -15.41 -27.76
N ASP A 254 -14.93 -16.67 -28.01
CA ASP A 254 -14.25 -17.03 -29.26
C ASP A 254 -15.26 -17.27 -30.39
N GLN A 255 -15.36 -16.31 -31.32
CA GLN A 255 -16.26 -16.44 -32.48
C GLN A 255 -15.75 -17.40 -33.57
N SER A 256 -14.48 -17.80 -33.50
CA SER A 256 -13.88 -18.71 -34.48
C SER A 256 -14.12 -20.18 -34.13
N SER A 257 -14.50 -20.45 -32.88
CA SER A 257 -14.88 -21.79 -32.44
C SER A 257 -16.21 -22.23 -33.05
N GLN A 258 -16.33 -23.53 -33.30
CA GLN A 258 -17.62 -24.13 -33.66
C GLN A 258 -18.47 -24.46 -32.42
N ASP A 259 -17.86 -24.40 -31.24
CA ASP A 259 -18.47 -24.73 -29.96
C ASP A 259 -18.69 -23.43 -29.15
N TYR A 260 -19.90 -23.22 -28.64
CA TYR A 260 -20.33 -21.99 -27.95
C TYR A 260 -19.88 -21.94 -26.48
N ASP A 261 -18.68 -22.43 -26.21
CA ASP A 261 -18.09 -22.57 -24.86
C ASP A 261 -16.57 -22.28 -24.84
N GLU A 262 -15.98 -21.81 -25.94
CA GLU A 262 -14.57 -21.41 -25.99
C GLU A 262 -14.38 -19.90 -25.77
N TYR A 263 -13.32 -19.56 -25.02
CA TYR A 263 -12.97 -18.19 -24.66
C TYR A 263 -11.53 -17.86 -25.03
N GLN A 264 -11.32 -16.70 -25.66
CA GLN A 264 -10.01 -16.12 -25.87
C GLN A 264 -9.56 -15.39 -24.61
N GLN A 265 -8.35 -15.71 -24.14
CA GLN A 265 -7.70 -15.02 -23.04
C GLN A 265 -6.74 -13.96 -23.59
N VAL A 266 -6.92 -12.71 -23.17
CA VAL A 266 -6.01 -11.60 -23.48
C VAL A 266 -5.42 -11.07 -22.18
N VAL A 267 -4.12 -11.26 -22.01
CA VAL A 267 -3.37 -10.68 -20.88
C VAL A 267 -3.08 -9.21 -21.20
N LYS A 268 -3.47 -8.30 -20.32
CA LYS A 268 -3.16 -6.87 -20.43
C LYS A 268 -2.44 -6.39 -19.18
N GLU A 269 -1.45 -5.52 -19.39
CA GLU A 269 -0.77 -4.81 -18.31
C GLU A 269 -1.63 -3.61 -17.89
N VAL A 270 -2.23 -3.70 -16.70
CA VAL A 270 -3.11 -2.67 -16.15
C VAL A 270 -2.36 -1.87 -15.09
N SER A 271 -2.26 -0.56 -15.28
CA SER A 271 -1.53 0.34 -14.40
C SER A 271 -2.46 1.10 -13.45
N PHE A 272 -2.06 1.17 -12.18
CA PHE A 272 -2.77 1.86 -11.10
C PHE A 272 -1.84 2.87 -10.44
N ALA A 273 -2.19 4.15 -10.57
CA ALA A 273 -1.70 5.18 -9.65
C ALA A 273 -2.36 5.02 -8.27
N THR A 274 -1.75 5.61 -7.25
CA THR A 274 -2.28 5.73 -5.90
C THR A 274 -3.68 6.33 -5.97
N ASN A 275 -4.62 5.75 -5.22
CA ASN A 275 -6.04 6.14 -5.22
C ASN A 275 -6.80 5.95 -6.54
N GLN A 276 -6.18 5.41 -7.60
CA GLN A 276 -6.89 5.12 -8.83
C GLN A 276 -8.00 4.10 -8.56
N VAL A 277 -9.17 4.30 -9.15
CA VAL A 277 -10.36 3.50 -8.87
C VAL A 277 -10.31 2.19 -9.65
N THR A 278 -10.13 1.06 -8.96
CA THR A 278 -9.93 -0.26 -9.60
C THR A 278 -11.00 -0.59 -10.64
N ARG A 279 -12.29 -0.44 -10.29
CA ARG A 279 -13.40 -0.81 -11.19
C ARG A 279 -13.40 -0.04 -12.51
N THR A 280 -13.06 1.26 -12.47
CA THR A 280 -13.00 2.10 -13.66
C THR A 280 -11.80 1.74 -14.52
N THR A 281 -10.64 1.47 -13.90
CA THR A 281 -9.46 1.04 -14.64
C THR A 281 -9.68 -0.33 -15.31
N LEU A 282 -10.30 -1.29 -14.62
CA LEU A 282 -10.62 -2.59 -15.21
C LEU A 282 -11.66 -2.48 -16.32
N GLU A 283 -12.68 -1.63 -16.15
CA GLU A 283 -13.67 -1.34 -17.19
C GLU A 283 -13.02 -0.81 -18.47
N GLU A 284 -12.19 0.23 -18.35
CA GLU A 284 -11.47 0.82 -19.48
C GLU A 284 -10.58 -0.22 -20.18
N ALA A 285 -9.81 -0.97 -19.40
CA ALA A 285 -8.94 -2.03 -19.93
C ALA A 285 -9.74 -3.17 -20.58
N TYR A 286 -10.95 -3.50 -20.12
CA TYR A 286 -11.76 -4.55 -20.73
C TYR A 286 -12.33 -4.13 -22.09
N LYS A 287 -12.61 -2.82 -22.27
CA LYS A 287 -13.11 -2.27 -23.55
C LYS A 287 -12.02 -2.09 -24.59
N GLU A 288 -10.82 -1.71 -24.16
CA GLU A 288 -9.69 -1.37 -25.05
C GLU A 288 -9.26 -2.56 -25.91
N ASP A 289 -9.16 -2.39 -27.24
CA ASP A 289 -8.70 -3.43 -28.18
C ASP A 289 -9.36 -4.82 -28.00
N ALA A 290 -10.63 -4.83 -27.59
CA ALA A 290 -11.36 -6.06 -27.31
C ALA A 290 -11.64 -6.87 -28.60
N PRO A 291 -11.25 -8.16 -28.68
CA PRO A 291 -11.55 -9.01 -29.83
C PRO A 291 -13.05 -9.30 -29.97
N PHE A 292 -13.79 -9.21 -28.86
CA PHE A 292 -15.24 -9.26 -28.80
C PHE A 292 -15.75 -8.26 -27.76
N THR A 293 -16.86 -7.58 -28.03
CA THR A 293 -17.44 -6.62 -27.08
C THR A 293 -18.17 -7.33 -25.94
N VAL A 294 -17.52 -7.47 -24.78
CA VAL A 294 -18.17 -7.92 -23.52
C VAL A 294 -18.83 -6.72 -22.83
N LEU A 295 -18.08 -5.65 -22.60
CA LEU A 295 -18.61 -4.37 -22.14
C LEU A 295 -18.75 -3.42 -23.33
N THR A 296 -19.93 -2.85 -23.52
CA THR A 296 -20.15 -1.83 -24.55
C THR A 296 -19.49 -0.51 -24.15
N GLU A 297 -19.31 0.42 -25.10
CA GLU A 297 -18.73 1.73 -24.82
C GLU A 297 -19.41 2.44 -23.64
N ASN A 298 -20.74 2.35 -23.55
CA ASN A 298 -21.54 3.01 -22.52
C ASN A 298 -21.72 2.18 -21.25
N THR A 299 -21.27 0.92 -21.22
CA THR A 299 -21.36 0.08 -20.02
C THR A 299 -20.38 0.57 -18.96
N THR A 300 -20.88 1.05 -17.82
CA THR A 300 -20.02 1.34 -16.65
C THR A 300 -20.06 0.21 -15.62
N ILE A 301 -18.98 0.04 -14.85
CA ILE A 301 -18.96 -0.76 -13.62
C ILE A 301 -19.20 0.21 -12.45
N ASN A 302 -20.43 0.21 -11.96
CA ASN A 302 -20.87 1.07 -10.86
C ASN A 302 -20.23 0.65 -9.53
N HIS A 303 -20.21 -0.65 -9.25
CA HIS A 303 -19.63 -1.25 -8.06
C HIS A 303 -18.85 -2.52 -8.41
N LEU A 304 -17.73 -2.73 -7.71
CA LEU A 304 -16.93 -3.95 -7.77
C LEU A 304 -16.28 -4.13 -6.41
N TYR A 305 -16.58 -5.22 -5.72
CA TYR A 305 -15.98 -5.51 -4.42
C TYR A 305 -16.09 -6.99 -4.04
N LEU A 306 -15.12 -7.49 -3.28
CA LEU A 306 -15.17 -8.74 -2.56
C LEU A 306 -16.01 -8.56 -1.29
N ASN A 307 -17.07 -9.35 -1.16
CA ASN A 307 -17.92 -9.34 0.03
C ASN A 307 -17.45 -10.36 1.07
N ASP A 308 -17.85 -10.17 2.32
CA ASP A 308 -17.47 -11.06 3.44
C ASP A 308 -18.10 -12.47 3.33
N ASP A 309 -19.05 -12.68 2.41
CA ASP A 309 -19.63 -14.00 2.08
C ASP A 309 -18.78 -14.83 1.11
N GLY A 310 -17.63 -14.30 0.68
CA GLY A 310 -16.70 -14.96 -0.24
C GLY A 310 -17.09 -14.87 -1.72
N MET A 311 -18.07 -14.02 -2.08
CA MET A 311 -18.43 -13.74 -3.46
C MET A 311 -17.92 -12.36 -3.89
N VAL A 312 -17.61 -12.21 -5.18
CA VAL A 312 -17.33 -10.90 -5.77
C VAL A 312 -18.63 -10.32 -6.29
N TYR A 313 -18.94 -9.10 -5.86
CA TYR A 313 -20.12 -8.37 -6.29
C TYR A 313 -19.71 -7.39 -7.38
N ILE A 314 -20.39 -7.47 -8.52
CA ILE A 314 -20.24 -6.53 -9.62
C ILE A 314 -21.62 -5.95 -9.97
N ASP A 315 -21.70 -4.62 -9.96
CA ASP A 315 -22.86 -3.88 -10.46
C ASP A 315 -22.45 -3.12 -11.72
N VAL A 316 -23.15 -3.35 -12.81
CA VAL A 316 -22.93 -2.67 -14.08
C VAL A 316 -24.11 -1.78 -14.44
N SER A 317 -23.87 -0.77 -15.26
CA SER A 317 -24.96 0.08 -15.76
C SER A 317 -25.95 -0.70 -16.62
N LYS A 318 -27.18 -0.18 -16.70
CA LYS A 318 -28.21 -0.71 -17.59
C LYS A 318 -27.83 -0.80 -19.07
N ALA A 319 -26.85 -0.01 -19.54
CA ALA A 319 -26.31 -0.14 -20.89
C ALA A 319 -25.75 -1.55 -21.18
N PHE A 320 -25.28 -2.28 -20.16
CA PHE A 320 -24.83 -3.67 -20.32
C PHE A 320 -25.93 -4.57 -20.90
N VAL A 321 -27.19 -4.34 -20.54
CA VAL A 321 -28.32 -5.13 -21.04
C VAL A 321 -28.97 -4.45 -22.26
N ASP A 322 -29.23 -3.15 -22.17
CA ASP A 322 -30.02 -2.42 -23.18
C ASP A 322 -29.29 -2.33 -24.54
N GLU A 323 -27.96 -2.32 -24.54
CA GLU A 323 -27.15 -2.26 -25.76
C GLU A 323 -26.68 -3.64 -26.23
N MET A 324 -26.86 -4.67 -25.41
CA MET A 324 -26.55 -6.05 -25.76
C MET A 324 -27.64 -6.62 -26.68
N ASN A 325 -27.43 -6.46 -27.99
CA ASN A 325 -28.32 -7.03 -29.01
C ASN A 325 -27.81 -8.41 -29.48
N LEU A 326 -27.67 -9.35 -28.53
CA LEU A 326 -27.17 -10.70 -28.77
C LEU A 326 -28.28 -11.74 -28.60
N GLY A 327 -28.17 -12.87 -29.30
CA GLY A 327 -29.03 -14.03 -29.04
C GLY A 327 -28.58 -14.77 -27.76
N ALA A 328 -29.49 -15.55 -27.17
CA ALA A 328 -29.28 -16.25 -25.88
C ALA A 328 -27.92 -16.96 -25.74
N GLY A 329 -27.42 -17.61 -26.80
CA GLY A 329 -26.12 -18.31 -26.75
C GLY A 329 -24.94 -17.36 -26.54
N TYR A 330 -24.86 -16.28 -27.31
CA TYR A 330 -23.81 -15.26 -27.15
C TYR A 330 -23.97 -14.48 -25.86
N GLU A 331 -25.21 -14.26 -25.40
CA GLU A 331 -25.46 -13.65 -24.10
C GLU A 331 -24.85 -14.48 -22.96
N SER A 332 -25.08 -15.80 -22.94
CA SER A 332 -24.44 -16.69 -21.95
C SER A 332 -22.91 -16.60 -22.01
N MET A 333 -22.32 -16.57 -23.21
CA MET A 333 -20.86 -16.42 -23.35
C MET A 333 -20.35 -15.07 -22.82
N VAL A 334 -21.09 -13.98 -23.03
CA VAL A 334 -20.72 -12.66 -22.48
C VAL A 334 -20.77 -12.66 -20.96
N LEU A 335 -21.80 -13.25 -20.36
CA LEU A 335 -21.90 -13.38 -18.90
C LEU A 335 -20.76 -14.23 -18.34
N GLN A 336 -20.44 -15.35 -18.98
CA GLN A 336 -19.33 -16.22 -18.57
C GLN A 336 -17.97 -15.53 -18.73
N ALA A 337 -17.75 -14.80 -19.82
CA ALA A 337 -16.52 -14.03 -20.04
C ALA A 337 -16.31 -12.97 -18.94
N LEU A 338 -17.39 -12.26 -18.58
CA LEU A 338 -17.37 -11.32 -17.45
C LEU A 338 -17.06 -12.05 -16.13
N ALA A 339 -17.73 -13.17 -15.86
CA ALA A 339 -17.49 -13.97 -14.65
C ALA A 339 -16.03 -14.46 -14.58
N ASN A 340 -15.49 -15.04 -15.65
CA ASN A 340 -14.11 -15.54 -15.71
C ASN A 340 -13.10 -14.41 -15.49
N THR A 341 -13.31 -13.25 -16.11
CA THR A 341 -12.41 -12.09 -15.94
C THR A 341 -12.39 -11.61 -14.49
N ILE A 342 -13.57 -11.40 -13.89
CA ILE A 342 -13.65 -10.90 -12.51
C ILE A 342 -13.21 -11.97 -11.52
N GLY A 343 -13.62 -13.22 -11.73
CA GLY A 343 -13.23 -14.34 -10.89
C GLY A 343 -11.74 -14.60 -10.91
N ASN A 344 -11.10 -14.56 -12.08
CA ASN A 344 -9.64 -14.68 -12.20
C ASN A 344 -8.92 -13.52 -11.51
N TYR A 345 -9.38 -12.28 -11.69
CA TYR A 345 -8.77 -11.11 -11.03
C TYR A 345 -8.80 -11.21 -9.49
N TYR A 346 -9.89 -11.74 -8.94
CA TYR A 346 -10.07 -11.90 -7.50
C TYR A 346 -9.59 -13.25 -6.94
N GLY A 347 -9.34 -14.24 -7.80
CA GLY A 347 -9.07 -15.63 -7.41
C GLY A 347 -10.28 -16.33 -6.79
N LEU A 348 -11.50 -16.03 -7.27
CA LEU A 348 -12.76 -16.53 -6.69
C LEU A 348 -13.75 -16.96 -7.75
N GLU A 349 -14.47 -18.05 -7.50
CA GLU A 349 -15.38 -18.67 -8.47
C GLU A 349 -16.77 -18.02 -8.50
N ARG A 350 -17.20 -17.31 -7.44
CA ARG A 350 -18.61 -16.91 -7.30
C ARG A 350 -18.79 -15.41 -7.51
N ILE A 351 -19.46 -15.05 -8.60
CA ILE A 351 -19.63 -13.66 -9.05
C ILE A 351 -21.10 -13.27 -9.05
N LEU A 352 -21.49 -12.38 -8.14
CA LEU A 352 -22.84 -11.86 -8.08
C LEU A 352 -22.96 -10.63 -8.99
N LEU A 353 -23.71 -10.78 -10.08
CA LEU A 353 -23.95 -9.72 -11.06
C LEU A 353 -25.27 -8.99 -10.78
N THR A 354 -25.21 -7.66 -10.77
CA THR A 354 -26.36 -6.75 -10.69
C THR A 354 -26.29 -5.69 -11.80
N VAL A 355 -27.45 -5.10 -12.11
CA VAL A 355 -27.58 -4.04 -13.12
C VAL A 355 -28.31 -2.84 -12.52
N ASP A 356 -27.63 -1.70 -12.38
CA ASP A 356 -28.11 -0.51 -11.68
C ASP A 356 -28.72 -0.81 -10.29
N ASN A 357 -28.04 -1.65 -9.50
CA ASN A 357 -28.46 -2.21 -8.20
C ASN A 357 -29.71 -3.10 -8.24
N GLY A 358 -30.18 -3.47 -9.44
CA GLY A 358 -31.23 -4.45 -9.68
C GLY A 358 -30.69 -5.83 -10.02
N LEU A 359 -31.57 -6.84 -10.02
CA LEU A 359 -31.22 -8.17 -10.52
C LEU A 359 -30.92 -8.10 -12.02
N TYR A 360 -30.02 -8.97 -12.49
CA TYR A 360 -29.82 -9.16 -13.92
C TYR A 360 -31.08 -9.77 -14.56
N GLU A 361 -31.65 -9.07 -15.53
CA GLU A 361 -32.79 -9.52 -16.32
C GLU A 361 -32.63 -9.04 -17.77
N SER A 362 -32.68 -9.98 -18.71
CA SER A 362 -32.64 -9.73 -20.15
C SER A 362 -33.83 -10.40 -20.86
N GLY A 363 -33.82 -10.36 -22.20
CA GLY A 363 -34.79 -11.09 -23.00
C GLY A 363 -34.67 -12.63 -22.94
N HIS A 364 -33.55 -13.17 -22.45
CA HIS A 364 -33.29 -14.62 -22.45
C HIS A 364 -32.92 -15.20 -21.08
N ILE A 365 -32.29 -14.42 -20.21
CA ILE A 365 -31.74 -14.87 -18.93
C ILE A 365 -32.26 -13.97 -17.80
N VAL A 366 -32.63 -14.59 -16.69
CA VAL A 366 -33.03 -13.90 -15.46
C VAL A 366 -32.28 -14.55 -14.31
N LEU A 367 -31.53 -13.76 -13.55
CA LEU A 367 -30.91 -14.21 -12.32
C LEU A 367 -31.80 -13.88 -11.12
N GLN A 368 -32.14 -14.88 -10.32
CA GLN A 368 -32.91 -14.70 -9.10
C GLN A 368 -32.04 -14.12 -7.98
N GLN A 369 -32.70 -13.64 -6.92
CA GLN A 369 -31.99 -13.12 -5.76
C GLN A 369 -31.05 -14.17 -5.16
N GLY A 370 -29.75 -13.83 -5.09
CA GLY A 370 -28.70 -14.69 -4.55
C GLY A 370 -28.15 -15.71 -5.55
N GLU A 371 -28.67 -15.77 -6.77
CA GLU A 371 -27.99 -16.47 -7.86
C GLU A 371 -26.73 -15.68 -8.27
N TYR A 372 -25.69 -16.43 -8.64
CA TYR A 372 -24.39 -15.91 -9.04
C TYR A 372 -23.93 -16.65 -10.30
N LEU A 373 -23.04 -16.00 -11.03
CA LEU A 373 -22.28 -16.62 -12.10
C LEU A 373 -21.09 -17.37 -11.48
N GLU A 374 -20.77 -18.53 -12.04
CA GLU A 374 -19.62 -19.33 -11.63
C GLU A 374 -18.48 -19.10 -12.63
N ALA A 375 -17.37 -18.54 -12.16
CA ALA A 375 -16.17 -18.32 -12.95
C ALA A 375 -15.39 -19.63 -13.09
N ASP A 376 -14.87 -19.87 -14.28
CA ASP A 376 -14.02 -21.00 -14.58
C ASP A 376 -12.55 -20.62 -14.35
N LEU A 377 -12.00 -21.10 -13.24
CA LEU A 377 -10.62 -20.87 -12.83
C LEU A 377 -9.76 -22.09 -13.22
N GLU A 378 -9.58 -22.32 -14.52
CA GLU A 378 -8.68 -23.37 -15.02
C GLU A 378 -7.18 -23.05 -14.83
#